data_AF-A0A4P7ZXG2-F1
#
_entry.id   AF-A0A4P7ZXG2-F1
#
_cell.length_a   1.000
_cell.length_b   1.000
_cell.length_c   1.000
_cell.angle_alpha   90.00
_cell.angle_beta   90.00
_cell.angle_gamma   90.00
#
_symmetry.space_group_name_H-M   'P 1'
#
loop_
_entity.id
_entity.type
_entity.pdbx_description
1 polymer ?
#
loop_
_entity_poly.entity_id
_entity_poly.type
_entity_poly.pdbx_seq_one_letter_code
_entity_poly.pdbx_strand_id
1 'polypeptide(L)'
;MLSLAQAAALAPPDPSLFASIVLPGSGQLVVVAGGGRDLAWPSELIATHLLRATRGRLVQALLHGAARGADQAIAAAADQLGWPQIACPAAWSEHGRAAGPIRNRQMLERSLDLASALPLGAGLLVIGFPGSRGTTSLLDQAKRLSRRSAIPIEVIQIPQAA
;
A
#
# COMPACT_ATOMS: atom_id res chain seq x y z
N MET A 1 50.52 -21.16 -20.94
CA MET A 1 49.22 -21.29 -21.61
C MET A 1 48.16 -21.53 -20.56
N LEU A 2 47.14 -20.67 -20.50
CA LEU A 2 46.03 -20.73 -19.54
C LEU A 2 45.03 -21.84 -19.92
N SER A 3 44.32 -22.30 -18.88
CA SER A 3 42.94 -22.82 -18.89
C SER A 3 42.73 -24.34 -19.03
N LEU A 4 42.20 -24.94 -17.96
CA LEU A 4 40.81 -25.39 -17.97
C LEU A 4 40.27 -25.36 -16.53
N ALA A 5 39.57 -24.27 -16.21
CA ALA A 5 38.84 -24.12 -14.96
C ALA A 5 37.63 -25.07 -14.93
N GLN A 6 37.42 -25.68 -13.77
CA GLN A 6 36.29 -26.53 -13.44
C GLN A 6 34.97 -25.78 -13.69
N ALA A 7 34.16 -26.29 -14.62
CA ALA A 7 32.75 -25.94 -14.69
C ALA A 7 31.99 -26.77 -13.65
N ALA A 8 31.88 -26.24 -12.43
CA ALA A 8 30.91 -26.74 -11.46
C ALA A 8 29.51 -26.38 -11.98
N ALA A 9 28.78 -27.37 -12.46
CA ALA A 9 27.37 -27.23 -12.81
C ALA A 9 26.61 -26.82 -11.55
N LEU A 10 26.13 -25.58 -11.51
CA LEU A 10 25.23 -25.10 -10.47
C LEU A 10 23.89 -25.83 -10.67
N ALA A 11 23.62 -26.83 -9.84
CA ALA A 11 22.27 -27.42 -9.78
C ALA A 11 21.27 -26.30 -9.42
N PRO A 12 20.06 -26.29 -10.02
CA PRO A 12 19.04 -25.34 -9.62
C PRO A 12 18.76 -25.52 -8.12
N PRO A 13 18.62 -24.44 -7.34
CA PRO A 13 18.33 -24.54 -5.92
C PRO A 13 17.04 -25.33 -5.72
N ASP A 14 17.06 -26.22 -4.74
CA ASP A 14 15.91 -27.04 -4.36
C ASP A 14 14.70 -26.14 -4.04
N PRO A 15 13.55 -26.30 -4.71
CA PRO A 15 12.38 -25.46 -4.46
C PRO A 15 11.87 -25.56 -3.01
N SER A 16 12.26 -26.60 -2.26
CA SER A 16 11.95 -26.74 -0.82
C SER A 16 12.68 -25.71 0.06
N LEU A 17 13.80 -25.13 -0.38
CA LEU A 17 14.47 -24.04 0.35
C LEU A 17 13.64 -22.75 0.39
N PHE A 18 12.71 -22.57 -0.55
CA PHE A 18 11.75 -21.44 -0.54
C PHE A 18 10.52 -21.71 0.33
N ALA A 19 10.25 -22.98 0.68
CA ALA A 19 9.07 -23.35 1.45
C ALA A 19 9.21 -23.09 2.97
N SER A 20 10.44 -22.90 3.46
CA SER A 20 10.71 -22.79 4.91
C SER A 20 10.93 -21.37 5.45
N ILE A 21 10.73 -20.32 4.65
CA ILE A 21 10.70 -18.92 5.14
C ILE A 21 9.29 -18.35 4.92
N VAL A 22 8.29 -19.02 5.47
CA VAL A 22 6.96 -18.41 5.67
C VAL A 22 6.92 -17.90 7.10
N LEU A 23 7.48 -16.70 7.31
CA LEU A 23 7.26 -15.93 8.52
C LEU A 23 5.79 -15.46 8.54
N PRO A 24 5.09 -15.51 9.69
CA PRO A 24 3.76 -14.92 9.81
C PRO A 24 3.90 -13.40 9.65
N GLY A 25 3.33 -12.89 8.55
CA GLY A 25 3.55 -11.53 8.06
C GLY A 25 4.02 -11.58 6.62
N SER A 26 3.18 -12.14 5.76
CA SER A 26 3.34 -12.26 4.30
C SER A 26 4.24 -11.19 3.71
N GLY A 27 5.25 -11.58 2.95
CA GLY A 27 6.09 -10.65 2.16
C GLY A 27 5.32 -9.81 1.13
N GLN A 28 3.98 -9.88 1.13
CA GLN A 28 3.05 -9.18 0.27
C GLN A 28 2.20 -8.17 1.07
N LEU A 29 1.90 -7.05 0.44
CA LEU A 29 1.04 -5.99 0.95
C LEU A 29 -0.04 -5.63 -0.06
N VAL A 30 -1.23 -5.33 0.47
CA VAL A 30 -2.13 -4.38 -0.15
C VAL A 30 -1.92 -3.03 0.54
N VAL A 31 -1.77 -1.97 -0.22
CA VAL A 31 -1.53 -0.62 0.31
C VAL A 31 -2.77 0.23 0.12
N VAL A 32 -3.14 0.99 1.14
CA VAL A 32 -4.13 2.07 1.05
C VAL A 32 -3.40 3.37 1.39
N ALA A 33 -3.42 4.34 0.49
CA ALA A 33 -2.79 5.63 0.72
C ALA A 33 -3.76 6.78 0.47
N GLY A 34 -3.63 7.84 1.27
CA GLY A 34 -4.40 9.07 1.07
C GLY A 34 -3.81 10.25 1.81
N GLY A 35 -4.24 11.46 1.45
CA GLY A 35 -3.74 12.69 2.06
C GLY A 35 -4.60 13.91 1.80
N GLY A 36 -4.04 15.09 2.11
CA GLY A 36 -4.70 16.38 1.95
C GLY A 36 -4.92 16.75 0.48
N ARG A 37 -6.04 17.44 0.21
CA ARG A 37 -6.37 17.94 -1.13
C ARG A 37 -5.50 19.09 -1.61
N ASP A 38 -4.89 19.78 -0.66
CA ASP A 38 -4.01 20.92 -0.89
C ASP A 38 -2.53 20.52 -0.73
N LEU A 39 -2.24 19.22 -0.55
CA LEU A 39 -0.87 18.72 -0.54
C LEU A 39 -0.29 18.81 -1.96
N ALA A 40 0.79 19.56 -2.10
CA ALA A 40 1.47 19.81 -3.38
C ALA A 40 2.86 19.16 -3.43
N TRP A 41 3.03 18.00 -2.78
CA TRP A 41 4.31 17.28 -2.79
C TRP A 41 4.56 16.64 -4.15
N PRO A 42 5.83 16.63 -4.61
CA PRO A 42 6.20 15.95 -5.84
C PRO A 42 6.02 14.42 -5.69
N SER A 43 5.68 13.77 -6.79
CA SER A 43 5.47 12.31 -6.86
C SER A 43 6.68 11.51 -6.40
N GLU A 44 7.89 12.02 -6.63
CA GLU A 44 9.16 11.36 -6.28
C GLU A 44 9.32 11.29 -4.75
N LEU A 45 8.87 12.33 -4.04
CA LEU A 45 8.87 12.35 -2.58
C LEU A 45 7.82 11.38 -2.02
N ILE A 46 6.63 11.35 -2.63
CA ILE A 46 5.59 10.38 -2.29
C ILE A 46 6.09 8.95 -2.50
N ALA A 47 6.70 8.66 -3.66
CA ALA A 47 7.29 7.36 -3.99
C ALA A 47 8.37 6.96 -2.98
N THR A 48 9.22 7.90 -2.56
CA THR A 48 10.23 7.67 -1.52
C THR A 48 9.58 7.24 -0.19
N HIS A 49 8.51 7.92 0.23
CA HIS A 49 7.79 7.55 1.44
C HIS A 49 7.08 6.20 1.31
N LEU A 50 6.47 5.91 0.17
CA LEU A 50 5.84 4.62 -0.12
C LEU A 50 6.85 3.47 -0.03
N LEU A 51 8.01 3.59 -0.70
CA LEU A 51 9.08 2.59 -0.66
C LEU A 51 9.62 2.35 0.76
N ARG A 52 9.86 3.44 1.51
CA ARG A 52 10.31 3.34 2.91
C ARG A 52 9.28 2.64 3.79
N ALA A 53 7.99 2.92 3.58
CA ALA A 53 6.90 2.33 4.36
C ALA A 53 6.67 0.84 4.04
N THR A 54 6.83 0.44 2.78
CA THR A 54 6.65 -0.96 2.36
C THR A 54 7.84 -1.84 2.73
N ARG A 55 9.03 -1.27 2.95
CA ARG A 55 10.24 -1.98 3.41
C ARG A 55 10.63 -3.16 2.51
N GLY A 56 10.48 -2.98 1.20
CA GLY A 56 10.80 -4.02 0.20
C GLY A 56 9.79 -5.16 0.10
N ARG A 57 8.67 -5.11 0.83
CA ARG A 57 7.55 -6.05 0.66
C ARG A 57 6.88 -5.83 -0.70
N LEU A 58 6.48 -6.93 -1.33
CA LEU A 58 5.80 -6.93 -2.63
C LEU A 58 4.44 -6.24 -2.51
N VAL A 59 4.19 -5.22 -3.32
CA VAL A 59 2.91 -4.51 -3.33
C VAL A 59 2.02 -5.08 -4.42
N GLN A 60 0.93 -5.72 -4.01
CA GLN A 60 -0.01 -6.37 -4.91
C GLN A 60 -1.00 -5.36 -5.52
N ALA A 61 -1.38 -4.34 -4.74
CA ALA A 61 -2.18 -3.22 -5.19
C ALA A 61 -2.01 -2.02 -4.26
N LEU A 62 -2.10 -0.82 -4.82
CA LEU A 62 -2.22 0.45 -4.10
C LEU A 62 -3.59 1.07 -4.37
N LEU A 63 -4.38 1.29 -3.32
CA LEU A 63 -5.66 1.98 -3.41
C LEU A 63 -5.51 3.44 -2.94
N HIS A 64 -6.13 4.36 -3.66
CA HIS A 64 -6.13 5.79 -3.34
C HIS A 64 -7.49 6.44 -3.65
N GLY A 65 -7.70 7.66 -3.15
CA GLY A 65 -9.02 8.29 -3.19
C GLY A 65 -9.41 9.05 -4.46
N ALA A 66 -8.53 9.09 -5.45
CA ALA A 66 -8.71 9.84 -6.69
C ALA A 66 -9.12 11.33 -6.50
N ALA A 67 -8.81 11.93 -5.35
CA ALA A 67 -9.00 13.35 -5.13
C ALA A 67 -7.83 14.18 -5.70
N ARG A 68 -8.01 15.49 -5.81
CA ARG A 68 -6.88 16.41 -6.07
C ARG A 68 -5.83 16.37 -4.95
N GLY A 69 -4.61 16.82 -5.25
CA GLY A 69 -3.52 16.94 -4.26
C GLY A 69 -2.85 15.59 -3.99
N ALA A 70 -2.84 15.14 -2.74
CA ALA A 70 -2.12 13.93 -2.34
C ALA A 70 -2.50 12.70 -3.17
N ASP A 71 -3.79 12.46 -3.42
CA ASP A 71 -4.25 11.27 -4.15
C ASP A 71 -3.79 11.28 -5.63
N GLN A 72 -3.55 12.45 -6.24
CA GLN A 72 -2.94 12.57 -7.57
C GLN A 72 -1.45 12.25 -7.53
N ALA A 73 -0.74 12.80 -6.54
CA ALA A 73 0.69 12.53 -6.37
C ALA A 73 0.95 11.06 -6.03
N ILE A 74 0.05 10.42 -5.27
CA ILE A 74 0.06 8.99 -4.98
C ILE A 74 -0.15 8.16 -6.25
N ALA A 75 -1.11 8.54 -7.10
CA ALA A 75 -1.34 7.86 -8.36
C ALA A 75 -0.10 7.91 -9.27
N ALA A 76 0.47 9.11 -9.43
CA ALA A 76 1.70 9.30 -10.19
C ALA A 76 2.89 8.54 -9.60
N ALA A 77 3.02 8.50 -8.26
CA ALA A 77 4.05 7.71 -7.59
C ALA A 77 3.86 6.20 -7.82
N ALA A 78 2.62 5.70 -7.81
CA ALA A 78 2.34 4.29 -8.11
C ALA A 78 2.74 3.95 -9.55
N ASP A 79 2.44 4.82 -10.52
CA ASP A 79 2.87 4.64 -11.91
C ASP A 79 4.40 4.62 -12.04
N GLN A 80 5.10 5.54 -11.36
CA GLN A 80 6.58 5.58 -11.33
C GLN A 80 7.19 4.29 -10.76
N LEU A 81 6.55 3.71 -9.75
CA LEU A 81 7.00 2.48 -9.10
C LEU A 81 6.56 1.21 -9.84
N GLY A 82 5.75 1.33 -10.90
CA GLY A 82 5.16 0.19 -11.59
C GLY A 82 4.17 -0.61 -10.73
N TRP A 83 3.56 0.03 -9.72
CA TRP A 83 2.62 -0.64 -8.82
C TRP A 83 1.21 -0.64 -9.41
N PRO A 84 0.50 -1.79 -9.38
CA PRO A 84 -0.92 -1.81 -9.71
C PRO A 84 -1.69 -0.84 -8.80
N GLN A 85 -2.49 0.05 -9.38
CA GLN A 85 -3.27 1.03 -8.63
C GLN A 85 -4.78 0.93 -8.87
N ILE A 86 -5.55 1.24 -7.83
CA ILE A 86 -7.01 1.24 -7.86
C ILE A 86 -7.50 2.60 -7.34
N ALA A 87 -8.05 3.39 -8.26
CA ALA A 87 -8.69 4.65 -7.94
C ALA A 87 -10.08 4.42 -7.31
N CYS A 88 -10.33 5.06 -6.17
CA CYS A 88 -11.60 5.01 -5.45
C CYS A 88 -12.19 6.43 -5.32
N PRO A 89 -12.82 6.98 -6.38
CA PRO A 89 -13.44 8.30 -6.30
C PRO A 89 -14.63 8.30 -5.34
N ALA A 90 -14.83 9.41 -4.63
CA ALA A 90 -15.97 9.57 -3.74
C ALA A 90 -17.21 10.08 -4.49
N ALA A 91 -18.38 9.50 -4.20
CA ALA A 91 -19.67 9.88 -4.78
C ALA A 91 -20.23 11.17 -4.15
N TRP A 92 -19.61 12.32 -4.43
CA TRP A 92 -20.00 13.61 -3.84
C TRP A 92 -21.43 14.03 -4.17
N SER A 93 -21.89 13.72 -5.38
CA SER A 93 -23.26 14.02 -5.84
C SER A 93 -24.32 13.27 -5.03
N GLU A 94 -24.01 12.06 -4.56
CA GLU A 94 -24.96 11.20 -3.86
C GLU A 94 -24.94 11.42 -2.35
N HIS A 95 -23.75 11.53 -1.75
CA HIS A 95 -23.60 11.52 -0.29
C HIS A 95 -23.06 12.84 0.28
N GLY A 96 -22.84 13.86 -0.55
CA GLY A 96 -22.34 15.16 -0.13
C GLY A 96 -21.07 15.04 0.72
N ARG A 97 -21.06 15.70 1.88
CA ARG A 97 -19.89 15.71 2.79
C ARG A 97 -19.51 14.33 3.33
N ALA A 98 -20.47 13.39 3.39
CA ALA A 98 -20.23 12.03 3.86
C ALA A 98 -19.55 11.14 2.82
N ALA A 99 -19.53 11.53 1.54
CA ALA A 99 -18.96 10.74 0.45
C ALA A 99 -17.49 10.36 0.70
N GLY A 100 -16.69 11.27 1.25
CA GLY A 100 -15.29 11.02 1.58
C GLY A 100 -15.12 9.91 2.62
N PRO A 101 -15.67 10.06 3.84
CA PRO A 101 -15.64 9.01 4.86
C PRO A 101 -16.25 7.67 4.43
N ILE A 102 -17.33 7.67 3.65
CA ILE A 102 -17.95 6.45 3.10
C ILE A 102 -16.97 5.77 2.15
N ARG A 103 -16.40 6.50 1.19
CA ARG A 103 -15.38 5.97 0.28
C ARG A 103 -14.17 5.45 1.05
N ASN A 104 -13.70 6.16 2.09
CA ASN A 104 -12.56 5.70 2.90
C ASN A 104 -12.84 4.31 3.50
N ARG A 105 -14.07 4.07 3.97
CA ARG A 105 -14.50 2.76 4.46
C ARG A 105 -14.47 1.71 3.36
N GLN A 106 -15.12 1.99 2.24
CA GLN A 106 -15.20 1.08 1.09
C GLN A 106 -13.80 0.71 0.56
N MET A 107 -12.88 1.67 0.54
CA MET A 107 -11.49 1.46 0.13
C MET A 107 -10.75 0.51 1.09
N LEU A 108 -10.95 0.65 2.41
CA LEU A 108 -10.37 -0.25 3.40
C LEU A 108 -10.98 -1.65 3.32
N GLU A 109 -12.30 -1.77 3.19
CA GLU A 109 -12.98 -3.06 3.06
C GLU A 109 -12.51 -3.80 1.80
N ARG A 110 -12.51 -3.12 0.64
CA ARG A 110 -12.00 -3.67 -0.61
C ARG A 110 -10.53 -4.11 -0.51
N SER A 111 -9.70 -3.37 0.21
CA SER A 111 -8.29 -3.77 0.41
C SER A 111 -8.12 -5.03 1.25
N LEU A 112 -9.02 -5.28 2.22
CA LEU A 112 -9.03 -6.51 2.99
C LEU A 112 -9.52 -7.69 2.15
N ASP A 113 -10.54 -7.49 1.32
CA ASP A 113 -11.01 -8.52 0.40
C ASP A 113 -9.88 -8.96 -0.54
N LEU A 114 -9.16 -7.99 -1.13
CA LEU A 114 -7.98 -8.25 -1.95
C LEU A 114 -6.88 -8.98 -1.17
N ALA A 115 -6.59 -8.56 0.05
CA ALA A 115 -5.57 -9.20 0.88
C ALA A 115 -5.95 -10.64 1.24
N SER A 116 -7.24 -10.91 1.51
CA SER A 116 -7.76 -12.24 1.85
C SER A 116 -7.74 -13.22 0.68
N ALA A 117 -7.87 -12.71 -0.55
CA ALA A 117 -7.88 -13.51 -1.76
C ALA A 117 -6.48 -13.97 -2.21
N LEU A 118 -5.41 -13.46 -1.58
CA LEU A 118 -4.04 -13.80 -1.95
C LEU A 118 -3.62 -15.15 -1.34
N PRO A 119 -3.20 -16.15 -2.15
CA PRO A 119 -2.95 -17.51 -1.68
C PRO A 119 -1.88 -17.64 -0.58
N LEU A 120 -0.87 -16.77 -0.62
CA LEU A 120 0.24 -16.75 0.35
C LEU A 120 0.00 -15.78 1.52
N GLY A 121 -1.23 -15.25 1.63
CA GLY A 121 -1.58 -14.18 2.56
C GLY A 121 -1.00 -12.82 2.16
N ALA A 122 -1.61 -11.76 2.70
CA ALA A 122 -1.13 -10.39 2.62
C ALA A 122 -1.45 -9.62 3.89
N GLY A 123 -0.63 -8.63 4.21
CA GLY A 123 -0.98 -7.58 5.18
C GLY A 123 -1.61 -6.38 4.48
N LEU A 124 -2.34 -5.58 5.25
CA LEU A 124 -2.82 -4.27 4.81
C LEU A 124 -1.94 -3.18 5.41
N LEU A 125 -1.36 -2.32 4.57
CA LEU A 125 -0.63 -1.14 5.01
C LEU A 125 -1.42 0.13 4.65
N VAL A 126 -1.80 0.90 5.66
CA VAL A 126 -2.51 2.17 5.48
C VAL A 126 -1.57 3.34 5.75
N ILE A 127 -1.40 4.22 4.76
CA ILE A 127 -0.48 5.37 4.81
C ILE A 127 -1.29 6.66 4.68
N GLY A 128 -1.25 7.49 5.72
CA GLY A 128 -1.81 8.83 5.71
C GLY A 128 -0.73 9.88 5.48
N PHE A 129 -0.73 10.51 4.31
CA PHE A 129 0.07 11.70 4.03
C PHE A 129 -0.55 12.93 4.68
N PRO A 130 0.22 14.04 4.85
CA PRO A 130 -0.29 15.23 5.51
C PRO A 130 -1.60 15.71 4.92
N GLY A 131 -2.56 16.03 5.79
CA GLY A 131 -3.90 16.42 5.40
C GLY A 131 -4.79 16.70 6.59
N SER A 132 -6.05 17.02 6.30
CA SER A 132 -7.03 17.45 7.29
C SER A 132 -7.97 16.30 7.69
N ARG A 133 -9.24 16.64 7.99
CA ARG A 133 -10.28 15.71 8.46
C ARG A 133 -10.43 14.47 7.58
N GLY A 134 -10.22 14.59 6.27
CA GLY A 134 -10.30 13.46 5.33
C GLY A 134 -9.25 12.38 5.62
N THR A 135 -8.00 12.79 5.82
CA THR A 135 -6.89 11.89 6.19
C THR A 135 -7.10 11.33 7.60
N THR A 136 -7.47 12.17 8.57
CA THR A 136 -7.77 11.72 9.94
C THR A 136 -8.85 10.64 9.93
N SER A 137 -9.92 10.84 9.16
CA SER A 137 -10.99 9.86 9.01
C SER A 137 -10.49 8.53 8.44
N LEU A 138 -9.60 8.54 7.44
CA LEU A 138 -9.02 7.32 6.89
C LEU A 138 -8.23 6.55 7.96
N LEU A 139 -7.32 7.24 8.66
CA LEU A 139 -6.46 6.64 9.68
C LEU A 139 -7.27 6.11 10.87
N ASP A 140 -8.28 6.84 11.32
CA ASP A 140 -9.15 6.41 12.42
C ASP A 140 -9.97 5.18 12.06
N GLN A 141 -10.49 5.12 10.83
CA GLN A 141 -11.22 3.94 10.35
C GLN A 141 -10.30 2.73 10.25
N ALA A 142 -9.08 2.90 9.73
CA ALA A 142 -8.08 1.83 9.68
C ALA A 142 -7.71 1.30 11.07
N LYS A 143 -7.46 2.20 12.05
CA LYS A 143 -7.17 1.82 13.45
C LYS A 143 -8.33 1.11 14.14
N ARG A 144 -9.58 1.44 13.81
CA ARG A 144 -10.75 0.72 14.33
C ARG A 144 -10.88 -0.66 13.70
N LEU A 145 -10.57 -0.76 12.41
CA LEU A 145 -10.62 -2.01 11.66
C LEU A 145 -9.53 -2.98 12.13
N SER A 146 -8.32 -2.47 12.42
CA SER A 146 -7.20 -3.30 12.88
C SER A 146 -7.48 -4.06 14.17
N ARG A 147 -8.29 -3.49 15.07
CA ARG A 147 -8.67 -4.14 16.35
C ARG A 147 -9.53 -5.39 16.21
N ARG A 148 -10.15 -5.59 15.04
CA ARG A 148 -11.10 -6.68 14.77
C ARG A 148 -10.77 -7.49 13.52
N SER A 149 -9.67 -7.15 12.83
CA SER A 149 -9.28 -7.80 11.57
C SER A 149 -8.40 -9.01 11.88
N ALA A 150 -8.67 -10.13 11.21
CA ALA A 150 -7.77 -11.29 11.20
C ALA A 150 -6.53 -11.02 10.32
N ILE A 151 -6.65 -10.15 9.32
CA ILE A 151 -5.55 -9.69 8.47
C ILE A 151 -4.77 -8.61 9.24
N PRO A 152 -3.43 -8.71 9.34
CA PRO A 152 -2.61 -7.67 9.96
C PRO A 152 -2.78 -6.33 9.24
N ILE A 153 -3.13 -5.28 10.00
CA ILE A 153 -3.25 -3.92 9.48
C ILE A 153 -2.22 -3.02 10.16
N GLU A 154 -1.25 -2.53 9.38
CA GLU A 154 -0.30 -1.50 9.79
C GLU A 154 -0.83 -0.12 9.40
N VAL A 155 -0.71 0.86 10.30
CA VAL A 155 -1.14 2.24 10.04
C VAL A 155 0.03 3.18 10.26
N ILE A 156 0.41 3.92 9.22
CA ILE A 156 1.51 4.88 9.24
C ILE A 156 0.96 6.27 8.90
N GLN A 157 1.35 7.27 9.68
CA GLN A 157 1.10 8.67 9.37
C GLN A 157 2.42 9.35 9.03
N ILE A 158 2.48 9.95 7.84
CA ILE A 158 3.62 10.76 7.41
C ILE A 158 3.38 12.19 7.91
N PRO A 159 4.28 12.75 8.74
CA PRO A 159 4.14 14.11 9.24
C PRO A 159 4.35 15.11 8.10
N GLN A 160 3.84 16.32 8.29
CA GLN A 160 4.20 17.44 7.42
C GLN A 160 5.71 17.71 7.59
N ALA A 161 6.42 17.86 6.48
CA ALA A 161 7.80 18.32 6.51
C ALA A 161 7.80 19.72 7.16
N ALA A 162 8.62 19.89 8.19
CA ALA A 162 8.81 21.16 8.88
C ALA A 162 9.51 22.17 7.97
#